data_AF-A0A7J5BVZ9-F1
#
_entry.id   AF-A0A7J5BVZ9-F1
#
_cell.length_a   1.000
_cell.length_b   1.000
_cell.length_c   1.000
_cell.angle_alpha   90.00
_cell.angle_beta   90.00
_cell.angle_gamma   90.00
#
_symmetry.space_group_name_H-M   'P 1'
#
loop_
_entity.id
_entity.type
_entity.pdbx_description
1 polymer ?
#
loop_
_entity_poly.entity_id
_entity_poly.type
_entity_poly.pdbx_seq_one_letter_code
_entity_poly.pdbx_strand_id
1 'polypeptide(L)'
;MTARATRTDRPDAGRSRAVPRAAGAVHPLALVILPLPAIVATLLTEGVGIGLAAIAVGLVVAAARGPRFAGGLLVATLLGTFVLWTGFAFAIPAEPAESSAVVTWLPFHPPVDTALVALRSALRIVSIMTLAIAIAAFIRWDVLADTLIDRFRVPYRLLDVIGLGGRFAVLMRRDLATARTLVRLRTRGSRLRSARLGAGLAVPVLMAAFRHADELTVAMEARGFGAHDDRTVHAAVPLRVRDGVVVGIVWGVTVFAAVVQEGVPVLVV
;
A
#
# COMPACT_ATOMS: atom_id res chain seq x y z
N MET A 1 38.50 -23.60 -48.83
CA MET A 1 37.95 -22.26 -48.57
C MET A 1 36.67 -22.41 -47.75
N THR A 2 36.79 -22.41 -46.43
CA THR A 2 35.70 -22.66 -45.48
C THR A 2 35.50 -21.39 -44.65
N ALA A 3 34.41 -20.66 -44.93
CA ALA A 3 34.07 -19.42 -44.26
C ALA A 3 33.62 -19.70 -42.82
N ARG A 4 34.45 -19.26 -41.88
CA ARG A 4 34.22 -19.32 -40.43
C ARG A 4 33.17 -18.26 -40.07
N ALA A 5 31.96 -18.69 -39.74
CA ALA A 5 30.92 -17.80 -39.22
C ALA A 5 31.40 -17.15 -37.92
N THR A 6 31.61 -15.84 -37.96
CA THR A 6 31.92 -15.01 -36.80
C THR A 6 30.68 -14.92 -35.92
N ARG A 7 30.74 -15.62 -34.78
CA ARG A 7 29.79 -15.52 -33.68
C ARG A 7 29.87 -14.11 -33.13
N THR A 8 28.95 -13.23 -33.55
CA THR A 8 28.78 -11.91 -32.96
C THR A 8 28.32 -12.09 -31.52
N ASP A 9 29.20 -11.76 -30.58
CA ASP A 9 28.90 -11.59 -29.16
C ASP A 9 27.75 -10.58 -29.04
N ARG A 10 26.55 -11.07 -28.69
CA ARG A 10 25.46 -10.21 -28.27
C ARG A 10 25.76 -9.77 -26.84
N PRO A 11 25.81 -8.47 -26.53
CA PRO A 11 25.95 -8.02 -25.16
C PRO A 11 24.73 -8.49 -24.37
N ASP A 12 25.01 -9.22 -23.29
CA ASP A 12 24.08 -9.78 -22.30
C ASP A 12 22.77 -8.99 -22.17
N ALA A 13 21.77 -9.39 -22.96
CA ALA A 13 20.42 -8.91 -22.85
C ALA A 13 19.84 -9.44 -21.54
N GLY A 14 19.90 -8.58 -20.51
CA GLY A 14 19.12 -8.67 -19.29
C GLY A 14 19.21 -10.03 -18.62
N ARG A 15 20.19 -10.19 -17.71
CA ARG A 15 20.04 -11.09 -16.56
C ARG A 15 18.67 -10.81 -15.95
N SER A 16 17.68 -11.61 -16.36
CA SER A 16 16.43 -11.81 -15.66
C SER A 16 16.89 -12.22 -14.28
N ARG A 17 16.83 -11.28 -13.33
CA ARG A 17 17.10 -11.56 -11.93
C ARG A 17 16.20 -12.73 -11.61
N ALA A 18 16.78 -13.92 -11.51
CA ALA A 18 16.08 -15.09 -11.00
C ALA A 18 15.45 -14.61 -9.70
N VAL A 19 14.13 -14.48 -9.69
CA VAL A 19 13.38 -14.11 -8.50
C VAL A 19 13.85 -15.11 -7.46
N PRO A 20 14.50 -14.66 -6.37
CA PRO A 20 14.98 -15.60 -5.37
C PRO A 20 13.77 -16.42 -4.96
N ARG A 21 13.84 -17.73 -5.22
CA ARG A 21 12.91 -18.72 -4.68
C ARG A 21 13.16 -18.74 -3.17
N ALA A 22 12.71 -17.69 -2.48
CA ALA A 22 12.58 -17.68 -1.04
C ALA A 22 11.37 -18.57 -0.74
N ALA A 23 11.68 -19.85 -0.62
CA ALA A 23 10.89 -20.80 0.13
C ALA A 23 10.45 -20.15 1.46
N GLY A 24 9.13 -20.16 1.72
CA GLY A 24 8.57 -19.79 3.02
C GLY A 24 7.75 -18.51 3.10
N ALA A 25 7.57 -17.75 2.03
CA ALA A 25 6.68 -16.59 2.05
C ALA A 25 5.20 -17.03 2.05
N VAL A 26 4.44 -16.57 3.06
CA VAL A 26 2.98 -16.72 3.16
C VAL A 26 2.32 -16.24 1.87
N HIS A 27 1.29 -16.95 1.42
CA HIS A 27 0.59 -16.58 0.19
C HIS A 27 0.07 -15.14 0.23
N PRO A 28 0.20 -14.31 -0.83
CA PRO A 28 -0.25 -12.91 -0.83
C PRO A 28 -1.73 -12.73 -0.46
N LEU A 29 -2.58 -13.66 -0.89
CA LEU A 29 -3.99 -13.67 -0.51
C LEU A 29 -4.18 -13.85 1.01
N ALA A 30 -3.39 -14.75 1.64
CA ALA A 30 -3.42 -14.93 3.08
C ALA A 30 -2.93 -13.66 3.80
N LEU A 31 -1.91 -12.96 3.27
CA LEU A 31 -1.45 -11.67 3.79
C LEU A 31 -2.54 -10.58 3.75
N VAL A 32 -3.36 -10.52 2.68
CA VAL A 32 -4.46 -9.55 2.57
C VAL A 32 -5.57 -9.81 3.59
N ILE A 33 -5.84 -11.08 3.88
CA ILE A 33 -6.89 -11.51 4.82
C ILE A 33 -6.40 -11.45 6.28
N LEU A 34 -5.09 -11.54 6.49
CA LEU A 34 -4.45 -11.57 7.82
C LEU A 34 -4.85 -10.41 8.76
N PRO A 35 -4.89 -9.13 8.33
CA PRO A 35 -5.23 -8.02 9.23
C PRO A 35 -6.71 -7.87 9.52
N LEU A 36 -7.60 -8.48 8.74
CA LEU A 36 -9.05 -8.27 8.86
C LEU A 36 -9.60 -8.44 10.29
N PRO A 37 -9.29 -9.52 11.04
CA PRO A 37 -9.82 -9.68 12.40
C PRO A 37 -9.27 -8.63 13.35
N ALA A 38 -8.02 -8.18 13.17
CA ALA A 38 -7.44 -7.15 14.01
C ALA A 38 -8.09 -5.79 13.73
N ILE A 39 -8.37 -5.48 12.46
CA ILE A 39 -9.12 -4.28 12.07
C ILE A 39 -10.53 -4.34 12.68
N VAL A 40 -11.24 -5.46 12.53
CA VAL A 40 -12.59 -5.64 13.09
C VAL A 40 -12.57 -5.52 14.62
N ALA A 41 -11.61 -6.16 15.30
CA ALA A 41 -11.46 -6.04 16.76
C ALA A 41 -11.20 -4.59 17.19
N THR A 42 -10.29 -3.86 16.51
CA THR A 42 -10.09 -2.43 16.79
C THR A 42 -11.32 -1.57 16.49
N LEU A 43 -12.23 -2.04 15.63
CA LEU A 43 -13.47 -1.34 15.32
C LEU A 43 -14.59 -1.62 16.33
N LEU A 44 -14.64 -2.82 16.90
CA LEU A 44 -15.68 -3.20 17.85
C LEU A 44 -15.33 -2.79 19.28
N THR A 45 -14.04 -2.79 19.63
CA THR A 45 -13.59 -2.52 20.99
C THR A 45 -13.28 -1.04 21.20
N GLU A 46 -13.85 -0.47 22.26
CA GLU A 46 -13.57 0.92 22.69
C GLU A 46 -12.29 1.04 23.54
N GLY A 47 -11.70 -0.10 23.90
CA GLY A 47 -10.47 -0.19 24.70
C GLY A 47 -9.21 0.26 23.95
N VAL A 48 -8.39 1.05 24.65
CA VAL A 48 -7.07 1.52 24.15
C VAL A 48 -6.10 0.36 23.92
N GLY A 49 -6.25 -0.74 24.66
CA GLY A 49 -5.34 -1.88 24.65
C GLY A 49 -5.20 -2.54 23.27
N ILE A 50 -6.31 -2.78 22.56
CA ILE A 50 -6.28 -3.43 21.24
C ILE A 50 -5.61 -2.52 20.21
N GLY A 51 -5.91 -1.22 20.25
CA GLY A 51 -5.28 -0.24 19.37
C GLY A 51 -3.75 -0.19 19.54
N LEU A 52 -3.27 -0.20 20.79
CA LEU A 52 -1.83 -0.24 21.08
C LEU A 52 -1.20 -1.57 20.64
N ALA A 53 -1.86 -2.70 20.90
CA ALA A 53 -1.39 -4.01 20.47
C ALA A 53 -1.29 -4.08 18.93
N ALA A 54 -2.28 -3.55 18.21
CA ALA A 54 -2.27 -3.48 16.74
C ALA A 54 -1.13 -2.60 16.21
N ILE A 55 -0.85 -1.46 16.84
CA ILE A 55 0.31 -0.62 16.51
C ILE A 55 1.62 -1.37 16.76
N ALA A 56 1.75 -2.03 17.92
CA ALA A 56 2.95 -2.79 18.27
C ALA A 56 3.21 -3.91 17.26
N VAL A 57 2.19 -4.69 16.91
CA VAL A 57 2.27 -5.74 15.89
C VAL A 57 2.64 -5.14 14.53
N GLY A 58 1.99 -4.05 14.12
CA GLY A 58 2.30 -3.34 12.88
C GLY A 58 3.76 -2.87 12.80
N LEU A 59 4.30 -2.32 13.90
CA LEU A 59 5.70 -1.89 13.99
C LEU A 59 6.68 -3.07 13.98
N VAL A 60 6.36 -4.18 14.65
CA VAL A 60 7.17 -5.41 14.60
C VAL A 60 7.21 -5.98 13.18
N VAL A 61 6.07 -6.03 12.49
CA VAL A 61 5.98 -6.45 11.09
C VAL A 61 6.78 -5.50 10.20
N ALA A 62 6.69 -4.18 10.43
CA ALA A 62 7.48 -3.20 9.69
C ALA A 62 9.00 -3.34 9.93
N ALA A 63 9.42 -3.71 11.15
CA ALA A 63 10.82 -3.97 11.48
C ALA A 63 11.40 -5.14 10.67
N ALA A 64 10.59 -6.17 10.39
CA ALA A 64 10.99 -7.28 9.52
C ALA A 64 11.26 -6.86 8.06
N ARG A 65 10.68 -5.74 7.59
CA ARG A 65 10.96 -5.17 6.26
C ARG A 65 12.31 -4.43 6.22
N GLY A 66 12.67 -3.81 7.35
CA GLY A 66 13.93 -3.09 7.54
C GLY A 66 13.77 -1.86 8.44
N PRO A 67 14.87 -1.43 9.11
CA PRO A 67 14.81 -0.40 10.15
C PRO A 67 14.39 0.97 9.62
N ARG A 68 14.71 1.30 8.35
CA ARG A 68 14.30 2.56 7.73
C ARG A 68 12.79 2.64 7.53
N PHE A 69 12.16 1.53 7.13
CA PHE A 69 10.72 1.47 6.94
C PHE A 69 9.99 1.52 8.27
N ALA A 70 10.47 0.77 9.26
CA ALA A 70 9.94 0.82 10.63
C ALA A 70 10.06 2.22 11.26
N GLY A 71 11.21 2.87 11.12
CA GLY A 71 11.40 4.24 11.60
C GLY A 71 10.47 5.24 10.91
N GLY A 72 10.33 5.15 9.59
CA GLY A 72 9.39 5.98 8.84
C GLY A 72 7.92 5.75 9.26
N LEU A 73 7.53 4.49 9.47
CA LEU A 73 6.18 4.14 9.90
C LEU A 73 5.92 4.59 11.35
N LEU A 74 6.91 4.48 12.24
CA LEU A 74 6.82 4.98 13.61
C LEU A 74 6.62 6.50 13.62
N VAL A 75 7.42 7.25 12.86
CA VAL A 75 7.25 8.70 12.74
C VAL A 75 5.88 9.05 12.15
N ALA A 76 5.43 8.32 11.12
CA ALA A 76 4.11 8.52 10.53
C ALA A 76 2.97 8.20 11.51
N THR A 77 3.12 7.16 12.34
CA THR A 77 2.14 6.77 13.37
C THR A 77 2.04 7.84 14.46
N LEU A 78 3.19 8.35 14.95
CA LEU A 78 3.23 9.41 15.95
C LEU A 78 2.66 10.73 15.40
N LEU A 79 3.09 11.13 14.20
CA LEU A 79 2.60 12.34 13.54
C LEU A 79 1.10 12.22 13.25
N GLY A 80 0.65 11.08 12.72
CA GLY A 80 -0.76 10.82 12.45
C GLY A 80 -1.61 10.87 13.72
N THR A 81 -1.11 10.29 14.81
CA THR A 81 -1.79 10.36 16.12
C THR A 81 -1.92 11.80 16.58
N PHE A 82 -0.84 12.59 16.50
CA PHE A 82 -0.86 13.99 16.90
C PHE A 82 -1.80 14.85 16.06
N VAL A 83 -1.75 14.71 14.73
CA VAL A 83 -2.61 15.45 13.79
C VAL A 83 -4.08 15.08 13.97
N LEU A 84 -4.41 13.80 14.12
CA LEU A 84 -5.79 13.37 14.33
C LEU A 84 -6.28 13.72 15.73
N TRP A 85 -5.45 13.59 16.76
CA TRP A 85 -5.80 13.97 18.12
C TRP A 85 -6.14 15.44 18.23
N THR A 86 -5.28 16.31 17.69
CA THR A 86 -5.54 17.75 17.64
C THR A 86 -6.79 18.04 16.82
N GLY A 87 -6.94 17.45 15.63
CA GLY A 87 -8.13 17.62 14.79
C GLY A 87 -9.45 17.24 15.49
N PHE A 88 -9.48 16.09 16.17
CA PHE A 88 -10.67 15.66 16.92
C PHE A 88 -10.92 16.50 18.17
N ALA A 89 -9.87 16.93 18.88
CA ALA A 89 -10.01 17.82 20.02
C ALA A 89 -10.63 19.19 19.63
N PHE A 90 -10.45 19.64 18.38
CA PHE A 90 -11.12 20.85 17.86
C PHE A 90 -12.56 20.59 17.38
N ALA A 91 -12.86 19.39 16.88
CA ALA A 91 -14.13 19.09 16.24
C ALA A 91 -15.24 18.65 17.21
N ILE A 92 -14.88 18.09 18.36
CA ILE A 92 -15.84 17.62 19.36
C ILE A 92 -16.28 18.81 20.22
N PRO A 93 -17.58 19.18 20.23
CA PRO A 93 -18.08 20.25 21.09
C PRO A 93 -17.81 19.91 22.56
N ALA A 94 -17.25 20.86 23.31
CA ALA A 94 -17.08 20.71 24.74
C ALA A 94 -18.46 20.80 25.41
N GLU A 95 -18.99 19.66 25.85
CA GLU A 95 -20.10 19.63 26.80
C GLU A 95 -19.63 20.33 28.08
N PRO A 96 -20.37 21.32 28.62
CA PRO A 96 -20.00 22.02 29.84
C PRO A 96 -20.18 21.07 31.04
N ALA A 97 -19.18 20.25 31.33
CA ALA A 97 -19.13 19.45 32.55
C ALA A 97 -18.69 20.34 33.73
N GLU A 98 -19.55 20.45 34.75
CA GLU A 98 -19.42 21.36 35.91
C GLU A 98 -18.17 21.14 36.80
N SER A 99 -17.32 20.14 36.55
CA SER A 99 -16.18 19.84 37.43
C SER A 99 -15.02 19.08 36.78
N SER A 100 -14.73 19.30 35.49
CA SER A 100 -13.59 18.62 34.84
C SER A 100 -12.35 19.50 34.81
N ALA A 101 -11.23 18.94 35.26
CA ALA A 101 -9.91 19.55 35.14
C ALA A 101 -9.64 19.95 33.69
N VAL A 102 -9.06 21.12 33.52
CA VAL A 102 -8.79 21.73 32.23
C VAL A 102 -7.34 21.48 31.85
N VAL A 103 -7.08 21.16 30.59
CA VAL A 103 -5.71 21.01 30.08
C VAL A 103 -5.07 22.39 29.91
N THR A 104 -4.23 22.80 30.87
CA THR A 104 -3.68 24.16 30.97
C THR A 104 -2.48 24.46 30.06
N TRP A 105 -1.83 23.44 29.51
CA TRP A 105 -0.67 23.62 28.61
C TRP A 105 -1.06 23.83 27.13
N LEU A 106 -2.36 23.76 26.82
CA LEU A 106 -2.90 24.00 25.49
C LEU A 106 -3.54 25.40 25.44
N PRO A 107 -3.35 26.21 24.37
CA PRO A 107 -3.87 27.59 24.31
C PRO A 107 -5.40 27.73 24.43
N PHE A 108 -6.13 26.61 24.36
CA PHE A 108 -7.59 26.58 24.22
C PHE A 108 -8.29 25.69 25.26
N HIS A 109 -7.56 25.16 26.25
CA HIS A 109 -8.15 24.62 27.47
C HIS A 109 -9.33 23.62 27.30
N PRO A 110 -9.22 22.57 26.46
CA PRO A 110 -10.28 21.57 26.36
C PRO A 110 -10.43 20.81 27.70
N PRO A 111 -11.67 20.42 28.08
CA PRO A 111 -11.91 19.52 29.21
C PRO A 111 -11.14 18.21 29.02
N VAL A 112 -10.53 17.68 30.07
CA VAL A 112 -9.72 16.44 30.02
C VAL A 112 -10.49 15.28 29.39
N ASP A 113 -11.81 15.18 29.62
CA ASP A 113 -12.64 14.09 29.09
C ASP A 113 -12.74 14.12 27.57
N THR A 114 -12.94 15.31 26.99
CA THR A 114 -12.99 15.49 25.53
C THR A 114 -11.64 15.17 24.87
N ALA A 115 -10.54 15.54 25.53
CA ALA A 115 -9.18 15.25 25.06
C ALA A 115 -8.87 13.74 25.08
N LEU A 116 -9.36 13.00 26.07
CA LEU A 116 -9.21 11.56 26.16
C LEU A 116 -10.04 10.82 25.10
N VAL A 117 -11.29 11.26 24.85
CA VAL A 117 -12.15 10.69 23.80
C VAL A 117 -11.55 10.94 22.41
N ALA A 118 -11.04 12.14 22.17
CA ALA A 118 -10.31 12.46 20.94
C ALA A 118 -9.07 11.58 20.76
N LEU A 119 -8.33 11.31 21.84
CA LEU A 119 -7.13 10.48 21.80
C LEU A 119 -7.44 9.02 21.46
N ARG A 120 -8.49 8.46 22.06
CA ARG A 120 -8.96 7.10 21.76
C ARG A 120 -9.34 6.96 20.29
N SER A 121 -10.08 7.93 19.77
CA SER A 121 -10.53 7.95 18.37
C SER A 121 -9.36 8.07 17.39
N ALA A 122 -8.40 8.97 17.68
CA ALA A 122 -7.19 9.13 16.89
C ALA A 122 -6.36 7.83 16.87
N LEU A 123 -6.13 7.23 18.04
CA LEU A 123 -5.33 6.02 18.17
C LEU A 123 -5.95 4.84 17.39
N ARG A 124 -7.28 4.72 17.40
CA ARG A 124 -8.00 3.69 16.64
C ARG A 124 -7.75 3.81 15.15
N ILE A 125 -7.94 4.99 14.57
CA ILE A 125 -7.71 5.20 13.13
C ILE A 125 -6.25 4.95 12.77
N VAL A 126 -5.32 5.46 13.58
CA VAL A 126 -3.89 5.27 13.34
C VAL A 126 -3.50 3.80 13.44
N SER A 127 -4.04 3.05 14.41
CA SER A 127 -3.74 1.63 14.55
C SER A 127 -4.11 0.82 13.30
N ILE A 128 -5.28 1.10 12.72
CA ILE A 128 -5.76 0.47 11.48
C ILE A 128 -4.83 0.84 10.32
N MET A 129 -4.48 2.11 10.18
CA MET A 129 -3.59 2.57 9.10
C MET A 129 -2.19 1.97 9.22
N THR A 130 -1.61 1.96 10.42
CA THR A 130 -0.27 1.41 10.68
C THR A 130 -0.22 -0.08 10.35
N LEU A 131 -1.23 -0.84 10.78
CA LEU A 131 -1.32 -2.27 10.48
C LEU A 131 -1.49 -2.53 8.97
N ALA A 132 -2.39 -1.79 8.31
CA ALA A 132 -2.63 -1.92 6.88
C ALA A 132 -1.37 -1.61 6.05
N ILE A 133 -0.66 -0.52 6.37
CA ILE A 133 0.58 -0.11 5.68
C ILE A 133 1.70 -1.13 5.93
N ALA A 134 1.84 -1.63 7.17
CA ALA A 134 2.85 -2.61 7.52
C ALA A 134 2.72 -3.89 6.68
N ILE A 135 1.49 -4.41 6.54
CA ILE A 135 1.22 -5.64 5.79
C ILE A 135 1.26 -5.40 4.27
N ALA A 136 0.74 -4.27 3.79
CA ALA A 136 0.76 -3.93 2.37
C ALA A 136 2.19 -3.94 1.79
N ALA A 137 3.20 -3.61 2.60
CA ALA A 137 4.60 -3.63 2.19
C ALA A 137 5.17 -5.02 1.84
N PHE A 138 4.48 -6.10 2.24
CA PHE A 138 4.86 -7.50 1.97
C PHE A 138 4.03 -8.13 0.83
N ILE A 139 2.98 -7.46 0.36
CA ILE A 139 2.12 -7.99 -0.71
C ILE A 139 2.90 -8.03 -2.02
N ARG A 140 2.96 -9.23 -2.63
CA ARG A 140 3.45 -9.40 -4.00
C ARG A 140 2.29 -9.29 -4.97
N TRP A 141 2.17 -8.12 -5.60
CA TRP A 141 1.05 -7.79 -6.49
C TRP A 141 0.95 -8.68 -7.74
N ASP A 142 2.08 -9.10 -8.29
CA ASP A 142 2.15 -10.02 -9.43
C ASP A 142 1.46 -11.35 -9.11
N VAL A 143 1.81 -11.94 -7.98
CA VAL A 143 1.27 -13.25 -7.57
C VAL A 143 -0.17 -13.14 -7.09
N LEU A 144 -0.53 -12.01 -6.46
CA LEU A 144 -1.92 -11.75 -6.09
C LEU A 144 -2.81 -11.63 -7.34
N ALA A 145 -2.42 -10.82 -8.34
CA ALA A 145 -3.17 -10.67 -9.58
C ALA A 145 -3.33 -12.01 -10.32
N ASP A 146 -2.24 -12.76 -10.44
CA ASP A 146 -2.21 -14.09 -11.04
C ASP A 146 -3.16 -15.07 -10.32
N THR A 147 -3.22 -15.03 -8.99
CA THR A 147 -4.17 -15.84 -8.20
C THR A 147 -5.63 -15.41 -8.41
N LEU A 148 -5.89 -14.11 -8.54
CA LEU A 148 -7.23 -13.58 -8.79
C LEU A 148 -7.76 -14.02 -10.16
N ILE A 149 -6.90 -14.04 -11.19
CA ILE A 149 -7.26 -14.52 -12.53
C ILE A 149 -7.58 -16.01 -12.47
N ASP A 150 -6.71 -16.82 -11.89
CA ASP A 150 -6.83 -18.28 -11.90
C ASP A 150 -7.99 -18.78 -11.02
N ARG A 151 -8.07 -18.29 -9.77
CA ARG A 151 -9.00 -18.83 -8.76
C ARG A 151 -10.34 -18.11 -8.70
N PHE A 152 -10.33 -16.79 -8.85
CA PHE A 152 -11.55 -15.97 -8.78
C PHE A 152 -12.10 -15.64 -10.18
N ARG A 153 -11.44 -16.10 -11.25
CA ARG A 153 -11.84 -15.89 -12.65
C ARG A 153 -12.09 -14.41 -12.96
N VAL A 154 -11.30 -13.54 -12.33
CA VAL A 154 -11.31 -12.11 -12.63
C VAL A 154 -10.79 -11.93 -14.06
N PRO A 155 -11.45 -11.10 -14.91
CA PRO A 155 -11.01 -10.90 -16.28
C PRO A 155 -9.55 -10.45 -16.35
N TYR A 156 -8.68 -11.27 -16.96
CA TYR A 156 -7.24 -10.99 -17.04
C TYR A 156 -6.95 -9.66 -17.74
N ARG A 157 -7.81 -9.25 -18.68
CA ARG A 157 -7.71 -7.97 -19.39
C ARG A 157 -7.64 -6.78 -18.42
N LEU A 158 -8.40 -6.83 -17.33
CA LEU A 158 -8.40 -5.76 -16.32
C LEU A 158 -7.09 -5.76 -15.52
N LEU A 159 -6.71 -6.92 -14.97
CA LEU A 159 -5.55 -7.02 -14.09
C LEU A 159 -4.22 -6.80 -14.83
N ASP A 160 -4.09 -7.27 -16.07
CA ASP A 160 -2.90 -7.04 -16.90
C ASP A 160 -2.73 -5.56 -17.25
N VAL A 161 -3.82 -4.87 -17.61
CA VAL A 161 -3.78 -3.42 -17.92
C VAL A 161 -3.39 -2.62 -16.69
N ILE A 162 -3.96 -2.95 -15.52
CA ILE A 162 -3.57 -2.32 -14.24
C ILE A 162 -2.08 -2.60 -13.96
N GLY A 163 -1.63 -3.84 -14.12
CA GLY A 163 -0.24 -4.23 -13.93
C GLY A 163 0.74 -3.50 -14.87
N LEU A 164 0.31 -3.20 -16.10
CA LEU A 164 1.09 -2.47 -17.09
C LEU A 164 1.23 -0.98 -16.74
N GLY A 165 0.34 -0.43 -15.91
CA GLY A 165 0.39 0.96 -15.44
C GLY A 165 1.74 1.35 -14.84
N GLY A 166 2.41 0.44 -14.12
CA GLY A 166 3.75 0.69 -13.58
C GLY A 166 4.80 0.96 -14.66
N ARG A 167 4.70 0.26 -15.81
CA ARG A 167 5.57 0.46 -16.98
C ARG A 167 5.25 1.78 -17.69
N PHE A 168 3.97 2.09 -17.86
CA PHE A 168 3.53 3.39 -18.37
C PHE A 168 4.03 4.55 -17.50
N ALA A 169 4.01 4.41 -16.17
CA ALA A 169 4.53 5.44 -15.28
C ALA A 169 6.05 5.67 -15.46
N VAL A 170 6.82 4.61 -15.74
CA VAL A 170 8.24 4.75 -16.08
C VAL A 170 8.42 5.49 -17.41
N LEU A 171 7.61 5.15 -18.42
CA LEU A 171 7.63 5.80 -19.72
C LEU A 171 7.28 7.30 -19.61
N MET A 172 6.19 7.61 -18.91
CA MET A 172 5.75 8.98 -18.68
C MET A 172 6.79 9.83 -17.94
N ARG A 173 7.51 9.23 -16.98
CA ARG A 173 8.60 9.90 -16.27
C ARG A 173 9.74 10.28 -17.22
N ARG A 174 10.04 9.46 -18.23
CA ARG A 174 11.04 9.77 -19.26
C ARG A 174 10.55 10.93 -20.15
N ASP A 175 9.31 10.88 -20.62
CA ASP A 175 8.74 11.94 -21.46
C ASP A 175 8.68 13.28 -20.73
N LEU A 176 8.27 13.26 -19.46
CA LEU A 176 8.32 14.42 -18.57
C LEU A 176 9.73 14.95 -18.38
N ALA A 177 10.73 14.08 -18.23
CA ALA A 177 12.12 14.49 -18.08
C ALA A 177 12.64 15.19 -19.35
N THR A 178 12.33 14.64 -20.53
CA THR A 178 12.67 15.24 -21.82
C THR A 178 11.99 16.61 -21.99
N ALA A 179 10.69 16.69 -21.71
CA ALA A 179 9.92 17.92 -21.84
C ALA A 179 10.42 19.02 -20.87
N ARG A 180 10.75 18.66 -19.62
CA ARG A 180 11.36 19.58 -18.65
C ARG A 180 12.70 20.12 -19.11
N THR A 181 13.51 19.30 -19.79
CA THR A 181 14.79 19.75 -20.35
C THR A 181 14.60 20.80 -21.44
N LEU A 182 13.62 20.64 -22.32
CA LEU A 182 13.27 21.67 -23.31
C LEU A 182 12.81 22.99 -22.66
N VAL A 183 11.99 22.91 -21.62
CA VAL A 183 11.57 24.10 -20.86
C VAL A 183 12.78 24.79 -20.23
N ARG A 184 13.71 24.04 -19.63
CA ARG A 184 14.94 24.60 -19.05
C ARG A 184 15.81 25.31 -20.08
N LEU A 185 15.95 24.74 -21.29
CA LEU A 185 16.68 25.38 -22.38
C LEU A 185 16.02 26.69 -22.84
N ARG A 186 14.68 26.72 -22.89
CA ARG A 186 13.90 27.91 -23.31
C ARG A 186 13.87 29.02 -22.25
N THR A 187 14.03 28.69 -20.97
CA THR A 187 13.90 29.65 -19.86
C THR A 187 15.20 30.35 -19.50
N ARG A 188 16.36 29.84 -19.96
CA ARG A 188 17.70 30.40 -19.73
C ARG A 188 17.93 30.82 -18.26
N GLY A 189 17.42 30.04 -17.30
CA GLY A 189 17.57 30.28 -15.86
C GLY A 189 16.46 31.10 -15.18
N SER A 190 15.49 31.65 -15.92
CA SER A 190 14.36 32.36 -15.30
C SER A 190 13.35 31.42 -14.65
N ARG A 191 13.23 31.49 -13.31
CA ARG A 191 12.30 30.66 -12.50
C ARG A 191 10.83 30.93 -12.83
N LEU A 192 10.44 32.21 -12.96
CA LEU A 192 9.06 32.61 -13.32
C LEU A 192 8.66 32.10 -14.70
N ARG A 193 9.55 32.23 -15.69
CA ARG A 193 9.30 31.73 -17.04
C ARG A 193 9.23 30.20 -17.05
N SER A 194 10.03 29.53 -16.23
CA SER A 194 10.01 28.06 -16.07
C SER A 194 8.71 27.56 -15.46
N ALA A 195 8.14 28.27 -14.48
CA ALA A 195 6.84 27.92 -13.91
C ALA A 195 5.72 28.07 -14.95
N ARG A 196 5.69 29.20 -15.66
CA ARG A 196 4.67 29.48 -16.69
C ARG A 196 4.71 28.49 -17.86
N LEU A 197 5.90 28.20 -18.38
CA LEU A 197 6.08 27.19 -19.44
C LEU A 197 5.89 25.75 -18.92
N GLY A 198 6.27 25.51 -17.67
CA GLY A 198 6.11 24.22 -17.02
C GLY A 198 4.64 23.81 -16.87
N ALA A 199 3.74 24.76 -16.61
CA ALA A 199 2.30 24.50 -16.58
C ALA A 199 1.76 23.97 -17.92
N GLY A 200 2.38 24.36 -19.04
CA GLY A 200 2.04 23.88 -20.38
C GLY A 200 2.59 22.47 -20.72
N LEU A 201 3.33 21.81 -19.83
CA LEU A 201 3.89 20.48 -20.09
C LEU A 201 2.86 19.35 -20.03
N ALA A 202 1.70 19.59 -19.43
CA ALA A 202 0.65 18.58 -19.31
C ALA A 202 0.16 18.12 -20.69
N VAL A 203 -0.12 19.06 -21.59
CA VAL A 203 -0.64 18.78 -22.94
C VAL A 203 0.30 17.91 -23.77
N PRO A 204 1.59 18.26 -24.00
CA PRO A 204 2.46 17.43 -24.83
C PRO A 204 2.73 16.05 -24.21
N VAL A 205 2.80 15.96 -22.89
CA VAL A 205 2.98 14.67 -22.18
C VAL A 205 1.73 13.81 -22.32
N LEU A 206 0.53 14.41 -22.24
CA LEU A 206 -0.72 13.70 -22.45
C LEU A 206 -0.84 13.21 -23.90
N MET A 207 -0.43 14.02 -24.88
CA MET A 207 -0.39 13.59 -26.28
C MET A 207 0.58 12.42 -26.51
N ALA A 208 1.75 12.45 -25.87
CA ALA A 208 2.67 11.32 -25.89
C ALA A 208 2.05 10.08 -25.25
N ALA A 209 1.31 10.24 -24.14
CA ALA A 209 0.60 9.16 -23.47
C ALA A 209 -0.41 8.47 -24.40
N PHE A 210 -1.22 9.25 -25.13
CA PHE A 210 -2.19 8.70 -26.07
C PHE A 210 -1.51 7.93 -27.19
N ARG A 211 -0.43 8.46 -27.76
CA ARG A 211 0.35 7.74 -28.78
C ARG A 211 0.88 6.42 -28.25
N HIS A 212 1.44 6.40 -27.04
CA HIS A 212 1.92 5.16 -26.43
C HIS A 212 0.79 4.16 -26.16
N ALA A 213 -0.42 4.63 -25.84
CA ALA A 213 -1.59 3.78 -25.66
C ALA A 213 -2.07 3.17 -26.99
N ASP A 214 -2.09 3.95 -28.07
CA ASP A 214 -2.43 3.49 -29.41
C ASP A 214 -1.41 2.44 -29.90
N GLU A 215 -0.12 2.74 -29.77
CA GLU A 215 0.97 1.81 -30.11
C GLU A 215 0.91 0.52 -29.29
N LEU A 216 0.62 0.62 -27.98
CA LEU A 216 0.44 -0.55 -27.13
C LEU A 216 -0.77 -1.38 -27.58
N THR A 217 -1.89 -0.74 -27.89
CA THR A 217 -3.14 -1.42 -28.27
C THR A 217 -2.93 -2.22 -29.56
N VAL A 218 -2.34 -1.60 -30.59
CA VAL A 218 -2.00 -2.28 -31.85
C VAL A 218 -1.03 -3.44 -31.60
N ALA A 219 -0.01 -3.24 -30.75
CA ALA A 219 0.95 -4.29 -30.42
C ALA A 219 0.33 -5.44 -29.61
N MET A 220 -0.66 -5.15 -28.76
CA MET A 220 -1.38 -6.15 -27.96
C MET A 220 -2.32 -6.97 -28.85
N GLU A 221 -3.06 -6.32 -29.74
CA GLU A 221 -3.94 -6.97 -30.71
C GLU A 221 -3.15 -7.88 -31.67
N ALA A 222 -2.02 -7.40 -32.20
CA ALA A 222 -1.14 -8.19 -33.06
C ALA A 222 -0.56 -9.45 -32.38
N ARG A 223 -0.49 -9.48 -31.04
CA ARG A 223 -0.05 -10.63 -30.25
C ARG A 223 -1.20 -11.53 -29.80
N GLY A 224 -2.43 -11.25 -30.22
CA GLY A 224 -3.62 -12.02 -29.84
C GLY A 224 -4.05 -11.80 -28.39
N PHE A 225 -3.72 -10.65 -27.78
CA PHE A 225 -4.24 -10.32 -26.45
C PHE A 225 -5.77 -10.21 -26.52
N GLY A 226 -6.49 -10.92 -25.66
CA GLY A 226 -7.95 -10.94 -25.73
C GLY A 226 -8.53 -12.06 -26.60
N ALA A 227 -7.73 -12.80 -27.38
CA ALA A 227 -8.24 -13.82 -28.31
C ALA A 227 -8.90 -15.03 -27.62
N HIS A 228 -8.54 -15.29 -26.35
CA HIS A 228 -9.10 -16.36 -25.54
C HIS A 228 -9.60 -15.78 -24.21
N ASP A 229 -10.64 -16.39 -23.64
CA ASP A 229 -11.18 -16.01 -22.33
C ASP A 229 -10.23 -16.41 -21.19
N ASP A 230 -9.50 -17.51 -21.37
CA ASP A 230 -8.51 -18.02 -20.42
C ASP A 230 -7.08 -17.77 -20.90
N ARG A 231 -6.20 -17.43 -19.95
CA ARG A 231 -4.77 -17.18 -20.17
C ARG A 231 -3.93 -17.99 -19.21
N THR A 232 -2.84 -18.59 -19.69
CA THR A 232 -1.86 -19.28 -18.82
C THR A 232 -1.07 -18.28 -18.00
N VAL A 233 -1.03 -18.49 -16.68
CA VAL A 233 -0.48 -17.54 -15.70
C VAL A 233 0.95 -17.93 -15.29
N HIS A 234 1.86 -16.96 -15.16
CA HIS A 234 3.30 -17.24 -14.99
C HIS A 234 3.77 -17.33 -13.53
N ALA A 235 3.19 -16.55 -12.62
CA ALA A 235 3.60 -16.48 -11.22
C ALA A 235 2.57 -17.08 -10.25
N ALA A 236 1.62 -17.87 -10.76
CA ALA A 236 0.64 -18.58 -9.94
C ALA A 236 1.36 -19.52 -8.95
N VAL A 237 1.23 -19.22 -7.67
CA VAL A 237 1.71 -20.08 -6.58
C VAL A 237 0.51 -20.85 -6.04
N PRO A 238 0.57 -22.19 -5.92
CA PRO A 238 -0.55 -22.95 -5.37
C PRO A 238 -0.77 -22.55 -3.91
N LEU A 239 -2.03 -22.29 -3.55
CA LEU A 239 -2.44 -22.08 -2.16
C LEU A 239 -2.13 -23.34 -1.35
N ARG A 240 -1.30 -23.21 -0.31
CA ARG A 240 -0.95 -24.33 0.55
C ARG A 240 -1.90 -24.35 1.74
N VAL A 241 -2.26 -25.54 2.22
CA VAL A 241 -3.04 -25.72 3.46
C VAL A 241 -2.38 -24.99 4.64
N ARG A 242 -1.04 -24.95 4.65
CA ARG A 242 -0.25 -24.18 5.64
C ARG A 242 -0.65 -22.70 5.71
N ASP A 243 -0.98 -22.06 4.59
CA ASP A 243 -1.37 -20.65 4.57
C ASP A 243 -2.71 -20.45 5.31
N GLY A 244 -3.67 -21.36 5.11
CA GLY A 244 -4.95 -21.34 5.82
C GLY A 244 -4.80 -21.57 7.33
N VAL A 245 -3.92 -22.50 7.74
CA VAL A 245 -3.63 -22.75 9.16
C VAL A 245 -3.00 -21.53 9.83
N VAL A 246 -2.05 -20.86 9.17
CA VAL A 246 -1.43 -19.64 9.70
C VAL A 246 -2.48 -18.53 9.87
N VAL A 247 -3.34 -18.32 8.88
CA VAL A 247 -4.44 -17.35 8.97
C VAL A 247 -5.36 -17.70 10.13
N GLY A 248 -5.80 -18.96 10.24
CA GLY A 248 -6.68 -19.42 11.32
C GLY A 248 -6.10 -19.23 12.71
N ILE A 249 -4.80 -19.53 12.91
CA ILE A 249 -4.11 -19.32 14.19
C ILE A 249 -4.07 -17.82 14.52
N VAL A 250 -3.66 -16.97 13.56
CA VAL A 250 -3.58 -15.52 13.79
C VAL A 250 -4.95 -14.94 14.11
N TRP A 251 -5.99 -15.38 13.40
CA TRP A 251 -7.36 -14.98 13.66
C TRP A 251 -7.82 -15.42 15.06
N GLY A 252 -7.59 -16.67 15.43
CA GLY A 252 -7.92 -17.19 16.76
C GLY A 252 -7.22 -16.43 17.88
N VAL A 253 -5.92 -16.17 17.75
CA VAL A 253 -5.16 -15.37 18.71
C VAL A 253 -5.69 -13.93 18.79
N THR A 254 -6.04 -13.32 17.65
CA THR A 254 -6.57 -11.95 17.62
C THR A 254 -7.93 -11.86 18.30
N VAL A 255 -8.83 -12.80 18.02
CA VAL A 255 -10.15 -12.87 18.66
C VAL A 255 -10.01 -13.14 20.15
N PHE A 256 -9.15 -14.09 20.54
CA PHE A 256 -8.88 -14.38 21.94
C PHE A 256 -8.35 -13.15 22.69
N ALA A 257 -7.39 -12.43 22.11
CA ALA A 257 -6.86 -11.20 22.70
C ALA A 257 -7.94 -10.12 22.84
N ALA A 258 -8.86 -10.00 21.87
CA ALA A 258 -9.97 -9.06 21.95
C ALA A 258 -10.94 -9.42 23.08
N VAL A 259 -11.35 -10.70 23.18
CA VAL A 259 -12.26 -11.19 24.23
C VAL A 259 -11.66 -11.02 25.62
N VAL A 260 -10.38 -11.34 25.80
CA VAL A 260 -9.69 -11.20 27.09
C VAL A 260 -9.60 -9.73 27.51
N GLN A 261 -9.40 -8.80 26.57
CA GLN A 261 -9.30 -7.38 26.89
C GLN A 261 -10.65 -6.72 27.19
N GLU A 262 -11.75 -7.21 26.61
CA GLU A 262 -13.09 -6.68 26.92
C GLU A 262 -13.68 -7.26 28.22
N GLY A 263 -13.06 -8.28 28.81
CA GLY A 263 -13.56 -8.89 30.05
C GLY A 263 -14.96 -9.49 29.89
N VAL A 264 -15.38 -9.81 28.66
CA VAL A 264 -16.65 -10.50 28.42
C VAL A 264 -16.47 -11.93 28.96
N PRO A 265 -17.26 -12.36 29.96
CA PRO A 265 -17.22 -13.75 30.40
C PRO A 265 -17.61 -14.59 29.19
N VAL A 266 -16.71 -15.50 28.81
CA VAL A 266 -16.92 -16.49 27.75
C VAL A 266 -18.16 -17.30 28.14
N LEU A 267 -19.33 -16.88 27.64
CA LEU A 267 -20.53 -17.68 27.68
C LEU A 267 -20.36 -18.73 26.59
N VAL A 268 -19.72 -19.82 27.02
CA VAL A 268 -19.79 -21.12 26.37
C VAL A 268 -21.27 -21.45 26.20
N VAL A 269 -21.73 -21.52 24.96
CA VAL A 269 -22.88 -22.32 24.55
C VAL A 269 -22.47 -23.05 23.28
#